data_AF-A0A7X5IC26-F1
#
_entry.id   AF-A0A7X5IC26-F1
#
_cell.length_a   1.000
_cell.length_b   1.000
_cell.length_c   1.000
_cell.angle_alpha   90.00
_cell.angle_beta   90.00
_cell.angle_gamma   90.00
#
_symmetry.space_group_name_H-M   'P 1'
#
loop_
_entity.id
_entity.type
_entity.pdbx_description
1 polymer ?
#
loop_
_entity_poly.entity_id
_entity_poly.type
_entity_poly.pdbx_seq_one_letter_code
_entity_poly.pdbx_strand_id
1 'polypeptide(L)'
;MDCKEMGARIKRARLKQNLTQEQLAELLDISVSYVSLIERGSRNATVETLLAIADVLNVSLASLLQDSTDLDRDEEQSNVWQQLTKNRTVEEKEMILQTVKTITAFLDHQKK
;
A
#
# COMPACT_ATOMS: atom_id res chain seq x y z
N MET A 1 -3.52 -10.32 6.08
CA MET A 1 -2.05 -10.37 5.96
C MET A 1 -1.56 -11.77 5.62
N ASP A 2 -1.61 -12.12 4.33
CA ASP A 2 -0.96 -13.31 3.80
C ASP A 2 0.53 -13.03 3.54
N CYS A 3 1.42 -13.77 4.19
CA CYS A 3 2.87 -13.61 4.03
C CYS A 3 3.34 -13.92 2.60
N LYS A 4 2.58 -14.74 1.85
CA LYS A 4 2.85 -15.04 0.45
C LYS A 4 2.66 -13.83 -0.44
N GLU A 5 1.59 -13.07 -0.23
CA GLU A 5 1.31 -11.87 -1.01
C GLU A 5 2.27 -10.72 -0.64
N MET A 6 2.58 -10.55 0.66
CA MET A 6 3.63 -9.63 1.09
C MET A 6 4.99 -9.97 0.45
N GLY A 7 5.39 -11.24 0.47
CA GLY A 7 6.63 -11.71 -0.17
C GLY A 7 6.65 -11.40 -1.67
N ALA A 8 5.53 -11.58 -2.36
CA ALA A 8 5.38 -11.23 -3.78
C ALA A 8 5.54 -9.72 -4.05
N ARG A 9 5.05 -8.85 -3.15
CA ARG A 9 5.23 -7.39 -3.26
C ARG A 9 6.66 -6.96 -3.04
N ILE A 10 7.34 -7.52 -2.04
CA ILE A 10 8.77 -7.29 -1.79
C ILE A 10 9.56 -7.65 -3.04
N LYS A 11 9.30 -8.84 -3.61
CA LYS A 11 9.92 -9.28 -4.87
C LYS A 11 9.66 -8.30 -6.01
N ARG A 12 8.41 -7.83 -6.17
CA ARG A 12 8.03 -6.89 -7.22
C ARG A 12 8.75 -5.54 -7.06
N ALA A 13 8.82 -5.01 -5.84
CA ALA A 13 9.53 -3.77 -5.54
C ALA A 13 11.04 -3.91 -5.80
N ARG A 14 11.65 -5.03 -5.39
CA ARG A 14 13.05 -5.34 -5.68
C ARG A 14 13.34 -5.36 -7.18
N LEU A 15 12.50 -6.06 -7.95
CA LEU A 15 12.67 -6.15 -9.40
C LEU A 15 12.46 -4.80 -10.11
N LYS A 16 11.57 -3.93 -9.61
CA LYS A 16 11.42 -2.55 -10.12
C LYS A 16 12.69 -1.72 -9.95
N GLN A 17 13.51 -2.04 -8.95
CA GLN A 17 14.82 -1.42 -8.74
C GLN A 17 15.97 -2.14 -9.47
N ASN A 18 15.70 -3.19 -10.25
CA ASN A 18 16.71 -4.02 -10.92
C ASN A 18 17.72 -4.68 -9.97
N LEU A 19 17.33 -4.93 -8.72
CA LEU A 19 18.20 -5.58 -7.73
C LEU A 19 18.06 -7.11 -7.80
N THR A 20 19.15 -7.85 -7.62
CA THR A 20 19.13 -9.30 -7.37
C THR A 20 18.82 -9.61 -5.90
N GLN A 21 18.52 -10.88 -5.57
CA GLN A 21 18.31 -11.26 -4.17
C GLN A 21 19.61 -11.10 -3.35
N GLU A 22 20.76 -11.34 -3.98
CA GLU A 22 22.09 -11.16 -3.42
C GLU A 22 22.35 -9.69 -3.08
N GLN A 23 22.05 -8.78 -4.01
CA GLN A 23 22.22 -7.34 -3.79
C GLN A 23 21.28 -6.81 -2.69
N LEU A 24 20.02 -7.25 -2.67
CA LEU A 24 19.11 -6.87 -1.58
C LEU A 24 19.59 -7.41 -0.22
N ALA A 25 20.09 -8.65 -0.20
CA ALA A 25 20.62 -9.26 1.01
C ALA A 25 21.85 -8.53 1.55
N GLU A 26 22.75 -8.10 0.66
CA GLU A 26 23.93 -7.29 0.99
C GLU A 26 23.53 -5.92 1.56
N LEU A 27 22.57 -5.22 0.93
CA LEU A 27 22.07 -3.93 1.41
C LEU A 27 21.39 -4.00 2.79
N LEU A 28 20.84 -5.16 3.14
CA LEU A 28 20.14 -5.40 4.39
C LEU A 28 20.98 -6.08 5.47
N ASP A 29 22.23 -6.43 5.16
CA ASP A 29 23.12 -7.24 6.01
C ASP A 29 22.46 -8.55 6.51
N ILE A 30 21.81 -9.29 5.60
CA ILE A 30 21.17 -10.58 5.88
C ILE A 30 21.57 -11.64 4.84
N SER A 31 21.26 -12.90 5.13
CA SER A 31 21.53 -13.96 4.16
C SER A 31 20.61 -13.91 2.93
N VAL A 32 21.15 -14.23 1.75
CA VAL A 32 20.39 -14.39 0.50
C VAL A 32 19.26 -15.41 0.67
N SER A 33 19.52 -16.51 1.40
CA SER A 33 18.52 -17.52 1.72
C SER A 33 17.35 -16.94 2.52
N TYR A 34 17.61 -15.99 3.44
CA TYR A 34 16.56 -15.35 4.21
C TYR A 34 15.70 -14.42 3.34
N VAL A 35 16.31 -13.59 2.47
CA VAL A 35 15.58 -12.81 1.46
C VAL A 35 14.69 -13.72 0.60
N SER A 36 15.24 -14.85 0.16
CA SER A 36 14.53 -15.83 -0.66
C SER A 36 13.32 -16.45 0.07
N LEU A 37 13.46 -16.75 1.37
CA LEU A 37 12.37 -17.25 2.21
C LEU A 37 11.26 -16.21 2.44
N ILE A 38 11.65 -14.95 2.63
CA ILE A 38 10.72 -13.82 2.79
C ILE A 38 9.92 -13.62 1.50
N GLU A 39 10.59 -13.56 0.33
CA GLU A 39 9.91 -13.33 -0.95
C GLU A 39 8.95 -14.46 -1.36
N ARG A 40 9.20 -15.69 -0.89
CA ARG A 40 8.26 -16.82 -1.08
C ARG A 40 7.14 -16.85 -0.06
N GLY A 41 7.17 -15.99 0.96
CA GLY A 41 6.26 -16.03 2.10
C GLY A 41 6.42 -17.28 2.98
N SER A 42 7.55 -18.00 2.86
CA SER A 42 7.83 -19.21 3.65
C SER A 42 8.38 -18.90 5.04
N ARG A 43 8.75 -17.64 5.31
CA ARG A 43 9.19 -17.17 6.62
C ARG A 43 8.69 -15.76 6.88
N ASN A 44 8.22 -15.53 8.10
CA ASN A 44 7.81 -14.20 8.55
C ASN A 44 9.05 -13.36 8.84
N ALA A 45 9.12 -12.17 8.24
CA ALA A 45 10.08 -11.14 8.60
C ALA A 45 9.62 -10.41 9.87
N THR A 46 10.57 -9.92 10.66
CA THR A 46 10.24 -9.00 11.76
C THR A 46 9.82 -7.65 11.19
N VAL A 47 9.13 -6.83 11.99
CA VAL A 47 8.76 -5.46 11.58
C VAL A 47 10.01 -4.64 11.26
N GLU A 48 11.09 -4.81 12.02
CA GLU A 48 12.39 -4.15 11.78
C GLU A 48 12.97 -4.51 10.40
N THR A 49 12.98 -5.80 10.04
CA THR A 49 13.41 -6.25 8.72
C THR A 49 12.52 -5.69 7.61
N LEU A 50 11.20 -5.61 7.84
CA LEU A 50 10.27 -5.06 6.85
C LEU A 50 10.44 -3.56 6.65
N LEU A 51 10.75 -2.80 7.72
CA LEU A 51 11.10 -1.39 7.63
C LEU A 51 12.40 -1.20 6.83
N ALA A 52 13.44 -1.97 7.15
CA ALA A 52 14.71 -1.92 6.40
C ALA A 52 14.51 -2.26 4.91
N ILE A 53 13.69 -3.27 4.60
CA ILE A 53 13.32 -3.62 3.22
C ILE A 53 12.59 -2.44 2.55
N ALA A 54 11.63 -1.82 3.24
CA ALA A 54 10.88 -0.69 2.71
C ALA A 54 11.79 0.50 2.39
N ASP A 55 12.74 0.79 3.28
CA ASP A 55 13.73 1.87 3.11
C ASP A 55 14.66 1.59 1.93
N VAL A 56 15.27 0.40 1.86
CA VAL A 56 16.15 0.01 0.75
C VAL A 56 15.41 0.02 -0.58
N LEU A 57 14.16 -0.45 -0.59
CA LEU A 57 13.32 -0.50 -1.78
C LEU A 57 12.58 0.82 -2.06
N ASN A 58 12.81 1.87 -1.27
CA ASN A 58 12.19 3.20 -1.39
C ASN A 58 10.67 3.13 -1.60
N VAL A 59 10.00 2.31 -0.78
CA VAL A 59 8.55 2.14 -0.75
C VAL A 59 8.03 2.36 0.66
N SER A 60 6.75 2.68 0.80
CA SER A 60 6.16 2.73 2.14
C SER A 60 5.99 1.31 2.69
N LEU A 61 6.17 1.14 4.01
CA LEU A 61 5.84 -0.13 4.66
C LEU A 61 4.39 -0.53 4.37
N ALA A 62 3.45 0.42 4.37
CA ALA A 62 2.05 0.19 4.02
C ALA A 62 1.87 -0.51 2.67
N SER A 63 2.65 -0.13 1.64
CA SER A 63 2.57 -0.76 0.31
C SER A 63 3.00 -2.24 0.30
N LEU A 64 3.83 -2.67 1.26
CA LEU A 64 4.22 -4.06 1.43
C LEU A 64 3.13 -4.86 2.16
N LEU A 65 2.44 -4.23 3.12
CA LEU A 65 1.48 -4.89 4.01
C LEU A 65 0.01 -4.85 3.53
N GLN A 66 -0.41 -3.86 2.74
CA GLN A 66 -1.80 -3.62 2.33
C GLN A 66 -2.42 -4.82 1.63
N ASP A 67 -3.47 -5.45 2.14
CA ASP A 67 -4.13 -6.57 1.45
C ASP A 67 -4.71 -6.13 0.08
N SER A 68 -4.64 -6.99 -0.94
CA SER A 68 -4.98 -6.65 -2.35
C SER A 68 -6.45 -6.28 -2.58
N THR A 69 -7.27 -6.27 -1.55
CA THR A 69 -8.66 -5.79 -1.58
C THR A 69 -8.78 -4.27 -1.77
N ASP A 70 -7.69 -3.53 -1.53
CA ASP A 70 -7.70 -2.06 -1.49
C ASP A 70 -7.15 -1.41 -2.77
N LEU A 71 -6.33 -2.13 -3.55
CA LEU A 71 -5.65 -1.56 -4.73
C LEU A 71 -6.59 -1.26 -5.91
N ASP A 72 -7.69 -2.00 -6.05
CA ASP A 72 -8.66 -1.75 -7.12
C ASP A 72 -9.73 -0.72 -6.73
N ARG A 73 -9.87 -0.36 -5.45
CA ARG A 73 -10.90 0.61 -5.00
C ARG A 73 -10.37 2.01 -4.80
N ASP A 74 -9.09 2.16 -4.49
CA ASP A 74 -8.54 3.46 -4.09
C ASP A 74 -7.89 4.24 -5.22
N GLU A 75 -7.30 3.63 -6.25
CA GLU A 75 -6.65 4.43 -7.31
C GLU A 75 -7.66 5.28 -8.11
N GLU A 76 -8.84 4.74 -8.43
CA GLU A 76 -9.85 5.46 -9.20
C GLU A 76 -10.69 6.43 -8.34
N GLN A 77 -11.06 6.03 -7.10
CA GLN A 77 -11.80 6.90 -6.18
C GLN A 77 -10.93 8.03 -5.57
N SER A 78 -9.66 7.74 -5.27
CA SER A 78 -8.69 8.75 -4.82
C SER A 78 -8.43 9.79 -5.93
N ASN A 79 -8.46 9.38 -7.20
CA ASN A 79 -8.34 10.30 -8.33
C ASN A 79 -9.54 11.26 -8.45
N VAL A 80 -10.78 10.79 -8.31
CA VAL A 80 -11.97 11.66 -8.44
C VAL A 80 -12.03 12.69 -7.31
N TRP A 81 -11.81 12.30 -6.06
CA TRP A 81 -11.81 13.24 -4.94
C TRP A 81 -10.68 14.28 -5.09
N GLN A 82 -9.49 13.83 -5.48
CA GLN A 82 -8.38 14.74 -5.76
C GLN A 82 -8.71 15.70 -6.91
N GLN A 83 -9.30 15.23 -8.01
CA GLN A 83 -9.72 16.08 -9.13
C GLN A 83 -10.74 17.15 -8.69
N LEU A 84 -11.76 16.75 -7.93
CA LEU A 84 -12.83 17.67 -7.50
C LEU A 84 -12.37 18.68 -6.44
N THR A 85 -11.37 18.33 -5.63
CA THR A 85 -10.90 19.17 -4.52
C THR A 85 -9.58 19.87 -4.74
N LYS A 86 -8.86 19.56 -5.82
CA LYS A 86 -7.63 20.27 -6.19
C LYS A 86 -7.96 21.75 -6.39
N ASN A 87 -7.19 22.60 -5.71
CA ASN A 87 -7.33 24.07 -5.72
C ASN A 87 -8.65 24.62 -5.13
N ARG A 88 -9.32 23.87 -4.26
CA ARG A 88 -10.46 24.37 -3.49
C ARG A 88 -10.04 24.83 -2.09
N THR A 89 -10.73 25.84 -1.59
CA THR A 89 -10.66 26.31 -0.20
C THR A 89 -11.15 25.25 0.78
N VAL A 90 -10.87 25.43 2.07
CA VAL A 90 -11.31 24.49 3.11
C VAL A 90 -12.83 24.48 3.20
N GLU A 91 -13.46 25.65 3.08
CA GLU A 91 -14.90 25.85 3.13
C GLU A 91 -15.61 25.15 1.96
N GLU A 92 -15.09 25.27 0.74
CA GLU A 92 -15.63 24.57 -0.43
C GLU A 92 -15.54 23.04 -0.27
N LYS A 93 -14.43 22.53 0.28
CA LYS A 93 -14.27 21.10 0.55
C LYS A 93 -15.26 20.60 1.60
N GLU A 94 -15.50 21.39 2.65
CA GLU A 94 -16.46 21.03 3.69
C GLU A 94 -17.90 21.02 3.15
N MET A 95 -18.26 21.96 2.26
CA MET A 95 -19.55 21.95 1.57
C MET A 95 -19.74 20.70 0.69
N ILE A 96 -18.70 20.30 -0.05
CA ILE A 96 -18.73 19.07 -0.86
C ILE A 96 -18.95 17.87 0.05
N LEU A 97 -18.20 17.78 1.15
CA LEU A 97 -18.32 16.68 2.11
C LEU A 97 -19.72 16.63 2.73
N GLN A 98 -20.30 17.78 3.07
CA GLN A 98 -21.65 17.85 3.62
C GLN A 98 -22.71 17.38 2.63
N THR A 99 -22.57 17.74 1.36
CA THR A 99 -23.48 17.28 0.29
C THR A 99 -23.42 15.76 0.14
N VAL A 100 -22.20 15.20 0.13
CA VAL A 100 -21.99 13.74 0.07
C VAL A 100 -22.67 13.07 1.25
N LYS A 101 -22.43 13.54 2.49
CA LYS A 101 -23.08 13.02 3.72
C LYS A 101 -24.61 13.04 3.65
N THR A 102 -25.19 14.12 3.13
CA THR A 102 -26.65 14.23 2.97
C THR A 102 -27.19 13.20 1.98
N ILE A 103 -26.52 13.02 0.84
CA ILE A 103 -26.94 12.05 -0.17
C ILE A 103 -26.81 10.62 0.36
N THR A 104 -25.72 10.27 1.05
CA THR A 104 -25.59 8.93 1.66
C THR A 104 -26.65 8.66 2.70
N ALA A 105 -26.91 9.61 3.61
CA ALA A 105 -27.95 9.46 4.62
C ALA A 105 -29.34 9.26 4.00
N PHE A 106 -29.63 9.95 2.90
CA PHE A 106 -30.88 9.77 2.15
C PHE A 106 -30.98 8.36 1.52
N LEU A 107 -29.91 7.87 0.91
CA LEU A 107 -29.86 6.54 0.29
C LEU A 107 -30.02 5.43 1.33
N ASP A 108 -29.42 5.59 2.52
CA ASP A 108 -29.54 4.61 3.61
C ASP A 108 -30.97 4.54 4.17
N HIS A 109 -31.69 5.67 4.16
CA HIS A 109 -33.08 5.74 4.60
C HIS A 109 -34.06 5.08 3.61
N GLN A 110 -33.72 4.97 2.32
CA GLN A 110 -34.55 4.27 1.33
C GLN A 110 -34.37 2.74 1.33
N LYS A 111 -33.34 2.22 2.00
CA LYS A 111 -33.04 0.77 2.06
C LYS A 111 -33.68 0.05 3.25
N LYS A 112 -34.46 0.76 4.08
CA LYS A 112 -35.30 0.20 5.15
C LYS A 112 -36.74 0.09 4.68
#